data_AF-Q1PEJ8-F1
#
_entry.id   AF-Q1PEJ8-F1
#
_cell.length_a   1.000
_cell.length_b   1.000
_cell.length_c   1.000
_cell.angle_alpha   90.00
_cell.angle_beta   90.00
_cell.angle_gamma   90.00
#
_symmetry.space_group_name_H-M   'P 1'
#
loop_
_entity.id
_entity.type
_entity.pdbx_description
1 polymer ?
#
loop_
_entity_poly.entity_id
_entity_poly.type
_entity_poly.pdbx_seq_one_letter_code
_entity_poly.pdbx_strand_id
1 'polypeptide(L)'
;MDQTIVTKPSGLAAILYYDFTPFDYIIEKTVTTGVLVDVIVALLEVGNLTEDYRGLKLSFKIMDQYKEVLQCESHKLQALEFQRFFQRLTGP
;
A
#
# COMPACT_ATOMS: atom_id res chain seq x y z
N MET A 1 -25.39 -12.00 -6.65
CA MET A 1 -24.42 -11.60 -5.62
C MET A 1 -23.16 -12.36 -5.93
N ASP A 2 -22.18 -11.67 -6.50
CA ASP A 2 -20.99 -12.32 -7.04
C ASP A 2 -20.03 -12.63 -5.87
N GLN A 3 -19.77 -13.92 -5.67
CA GLN A 3 -18.79 -14.39 -4.69
C GLN A 3 -17.39 -13.97 -5.14
N THR A 4 -16.68 -13.23 -4.30
CA THR A 4 -15.24 -13.01 -4.48
C THR A 4 -14.51 -14.33 -4.19
N ILE A 5 -14.06 -15.00 -5.25
CA ILE A 5 -13.25 -16.21 -5.13
C ILE A 5 -11.79 -15.78 -4.95
N VAL A 6 -11.24 -16.03 -3.76
CA VAL A 6 -9.80 -15.87 -3.49
C VAL A 6 -9.10 -17.16 -3.91
N THR A 7 -8.40 -17.14 -5.03
CA THR A 7 -7.50 -18.23 -5.44
C THR A 7 -6.12 -18.04 -4.82
N LYS A 8 -5.61 -19.08 -4.15
CA LYS A 8 -4.21 -19.13 -3.70
C LYS A 8 -3.29 -19.31 -4.91
N PRO A 9 -2.22 -18.52 -5.07
CA PRO A 9 -1.22 -18.78 -6.10
C PRO A 9 -0.47 -20.07 -5.76
N SER A 10 -0.54 -21.06 -6.66
CA SER A 10 0.31 -22.26 -6.60
C SER A 10 1.69 -21.91 -7.16
N GLY A 11 2.59 -21.59 -6.25
CA GLY A 11 4.01 -21.44 -6.50
C GLY A 11 4.64 -21.22 -5.14
N LEU A 12 5.51 -22.15 -4.71
CA LEU A 12 6.23 -22.07 -3.45
C LEU A 12 7.08 -20.79 -3.40
N ALA A 13 6.48 -19.69 -2.97
CA ALA A 13 7.18 -18.49 -2.57
C ALA A 13 7.71 -18.74 -1.15
N ALA A 14 8.96 -18.34 -0.88
CA ALA A 14 9.46 -18.23 0.47
C ALA A 14 8.36 -17.56 1.32
N ILE A 15 7.89 -18.24 2.37
CA ILE A 15 6.89 -17.68 3.27
C ILE A 15 7.59 -16.51 3.96
N LEU A 16 7.47 -15.32 3.38
CA LEU A 16 7.75 -14.08 4.05
C LEU A 16 6.76 -14.07 5.21
N TYR A 17 7.26 -14.28 6.43
CA TYR A 17 6.50 -14.16 7.66
C TYR A 17 6.16 -12.68 7.84
N TYR A 18 5.15 -12.22 7.12
CA TYR A 18 4.58 -10.89 7.32
C TYR A 18 3.70 -10.94 8.57
N ASP A 19 3.96 -10.03 9.51
CA ASP A 19 3.15 -9.86 10.70
C ASP A 19 2.12 -8.75 10.44
N PHE A 20 1.06 -9.12 9.73
CA PHE A 20 0.08 -8.15 9.26
C PHE A 20 -0.61 -7.44 10.42
N THR A 21 -0.35 -6.14 10.52
CA THR A 21 -0.97 -5.24 11.49
C THR A 21 -2.39 -4.91 11.02
N PRO A 22 -3.42 -5.04 11.89
CA PRO A 22 -4.77 -4.62 11.57
C PRO A 22 -4.82 -3.11 11.29
N PHE A 23 -5.66 -2.69 10.34
CA PHE A 23 -5.73 -1.30 9.89
C PHE A 23 -6.11 -0.32 11.02
N ASP A 24 -7.08 -0.71 11.85
CA ASP A 24 -7.58 0.07 12.98
C ASP A 24 -6.46 0.46 13.95
N TYR A 25 -5.48 -0.44 14.16
CA TYR A 25 -4.32 -0.18 15.02
C TYR A 25 -3.41 0.93 14.46
N ILE A 26 -3.43 1.20 13.15
CA ILE A 26 -2.61 2.24 12.52
C ILE A 26 -3.28 3.61 12.67
N ILE A 27 -4.61 3.65 12.55
CA ILE A 27 -5.41 4.88 12.67
C ILE A 27 -5.53 5.31 14.13
N GLU A 28 -5.70 4.35 15.03
CA GLU A 28 -5.72 4.62 16.45
C GLU A 28 -4.39 5.29 16.84
N LYS A 29 -4.48 6.59 17.15
CA LYS A 29 -3.37 7.51 17.50
C LYS A 29 -2.60 7.11 18.78
N THR A 30 -2.77 5.86 19.22
CA THR A 30 -2.09 5.19 20.31
C THR A 30 -0.75 4.60 19.87
N VAL A 31 -0.52 4.42 18.56
CA VAL A 31 0.79 4.01 18.04
C VAL A 31 1.74 5.20 18.01
N THR A 32 2.85 5.06 18.73
CA THR A 32 3.96 6.02 18.76
C THR A 32 4.42 6.28 17.32
N THR A 33 4.63 7.54 16.94
CA THR A 33 5.18 7.86 15.62
C THR A 33 6.55 7.18 15.46
N GLY A 34 6.75 6.47 14.34
CA GLY A 34 8.01 5.75 14.06
C GLY A 34 7.98 4.22 14.19
N VAL A 35 6.79 3.61 14.32
CA VAL A 35 6.63 2.15 14.26
C VAL A 35 6.55 1.68 12.80
N LEU A 36 7.22 0.57 12.49
CA LEU A 36 7.11 -0.12 11.20
C LEU A 36 5.97 -1.14 11.28
N VAL A 37 5.17 -1.22 10.23
CA VAL A 37 4.00 -2.12 10.15
C VAL A 37 3.97 -2.83 8.80
N ASP A 38 3.52 -4.08 8.79
CA ASP A 38 3.18 -4.82 7.58
C ASP A 38 1.66 -4.77 7.37
N VAL A 39 1.17 -4.44 6.17
CA VAL A 39 -0.27 -4.25 5.92
C VAL A 39 -0.72 -4.86 4.58
N ILE A 40 -1.92 -5.42 4.56
CA ILE A 40 -2.66 -5.78 3.33
C ILE A 40 -3.96 -4.97 3.30
N VAL A 41 -4.14 -4.22 2.22
CA VAL A 41 -5.19 -3.21 2.09
C VAL A 41 -5.57 -3.02 0.62
N ALA A 42 -6.73 -2.41 0.37
CA ALA A 42 -7.10 -2.01 -0.97
C ALA A 42 -6.40 -0.70 -1.35
N LEU A 43 -5.74 -0.66 -2.52
CA LEU A 43 -5.21 0.57 -3.09
C LEU A 43 -6.36 1.35 -3.75
N LEU A 44 -6.62 2.58 -3.29
CA LEU A 44 -7.76 3.38 -3.73
C LEU A 44 -7.39 4.39 -4.82
N GLU A 45 -6.34 5.17 -4.58
CA GLU A 45 -5.92 6.26 -5.45
C GLU A 45 -4.40 6.34 -5.45
N VAL A 46 -3.81 6.53 -6.63
CA VAL A 46 -2.38 6.81 -6.79
C VAL A 46 -2.26 8.19 -7.42
N GLY A 47 -1.55 9.08 -6.75
CA GLY A 47 -1.28 10.43 -7.24
C GLY A 47 -0.21 10.44 -8.34
N ASN A 48 0.23 11.65 -8.69
CA ASN A 48 1.33 11.83 -9.64
C ASN A 48 2.69 11.71 -8.94
N LEU A 49 3.68 11.16 -9.65
CA LEU A 49 5.06 11.24 -9.21
C LEU A 49 5.51 12.71 -9.25
N THR A 50 5.96 13.23 -8.12
CA THR A 50 6.46 14.59 -7.96
C THR A 50 7.89 14.57 -7.45
N GLU A 51 8.61 15.69 -7.57
CA GLU A 51 9.97 15.84 -7.07
C GLU A 51 10.04 17.11 -6.22
N ASP A 52 10.63 16.99 -5.02
CA ASP A 52 10.94 18.13 -4.16
C ASP A 52 12.41 18.10 -3.70
N TYR A 53 12.78 19.00 -2.79
CA TYR A 53 14.15 19.08 -2.25
C TYR A 53 14.60 17.80 -1.50
N ARG A 54 13.68 16.90 -1.16
CA ARG A 54 13.95 15.58 -0.53
C ARG A 54 13.98 14.44 -1.56
N GLY A 55 13.76 14.74 -2.84
CA GLY A 55 13.77 13.82 -3.97
C GLY A 55 12.38 13.44 -4.47
N LEU A 56 12.32 12.34 -5.23
CA LEU A 56 11.06 11.83 -5.79
C LEU A 56 10.09 11.39 -4.70
N LYS A 57 8.81 11.67 -4.91
CA LYS A 57 7.69 11.35 -4.03
C LYS A 57 6.47 10.90 -4.81
N LEU A 58 5.75 9.93 -4.28
CA LEU A 58 4.48 9.47 -4.82
C LEU A 58 3.49 9.28 -3.66
N SER A 59 2.46 10.12 -3.63
CA SER A 59 1.36 10.00 -2.67
C SER A 59 0.31 9.00 -3.17
N PHE A 60 -0.26 8.23 -2.27
CA PHE A 60 -1.32 7.26 -2.57
C PHE A 60 -2.25 7.09 -1.36
N LYS A 61 -3.41 6.50 -1.61
CA LYS A 61 -4.40 6.21 -0.57
C LYS A 61 -4.69 4.72 -0.50
N ILE A 62 -4.72 4.21 0.71
CA ILE A 62 -5.12 2.84 1.01
C ILE A 62 -6.42 2.85 1.82
N MET A 63 -7.24 1.83 1.63
CA MET A 63 -8.53 1.69 2.26
C MET A 63 -8.68 0.28 2.83
N ASP A 64 -9.31 0.20 3.99
CA ASP A 64 -9.63 -1.05 4.64
C ASP A 64 -11.06 -1.54 4.30
N GLN A 65 -11.51 -2.61 4.97
CA GLN A 65 -12.85 -3.15 4.77
C GLN A 65 -13.96 -2.26 5.35
N TYR A 66 -13.66 -1.41 6.34
CA TYR A 66 -14.59 -0.48 6.95
C TYR A 66 -14.65 0.88 6.23
N LYS A 67 -13.96 1.01 5.09
CA LYS A 67 -13.84 2.23 4.25
C LYS A 67 -13.10 3.38 4.93
N GLU A 68 -12.32 3.08 5.96
CA GLU A 68 -11.36 4.00 6.52
C GLU A 68 -10.18 4.17 5.55
N VAL A 69 -9.69 5.41 5.42
CA VAL A 69 -8.68 5.75 4.41
C VAL A 69 -7.45 6.33 5.08
N LEU A 70 -6.29 5.79 4.71
CA LEU A 70 -4.99 6.33 5.08
C LEU A 70 -4.30 6.94 3.87
N GLN A 71 -3.68 8.10 4.08
CA GLN A 71 -2.82 8.73 3.10
C GLN A 71 -1.37 8.32 3.36
N CYS A 72 -0.73 7.83 2.30
CA CYS A 72 0.63 7.31 2.34
C CYS A 72 1.52 8.05 1.35
N GLU A 73 2.82 8.04 1.61
CA GLU A 73 3.84 8.60 0.73
C GLU A 73 4.99 7.59 0.56
N SER A 74 5.39 7.37 -0.68
CA SER A 74 6.61 6.63 -1.01
C SER A 74 7.66 7.59 -1.55
N HIS A 75 8.94 7.24 -1.38
CA HIS A 75 10.05 8.14 -1.66
C HIS A 75 11.11 7.52 -2.57
N LYS A 76 11.87 8.38 -3.26
CA LYS A 76 13.07 8.03 -4.03
C LYS A 76 12.79 6.89 -5.02
N LEU A 77 13.63 5.85 -5.02
CA LEU A 77 13.52 4.72 -5.94
C LEU A 77 12.21 3.94 -5.76
N GLN A 78 11.70 3.83 -4.52
CA GLN A 78 10.45 3.14 -4.23
C GLN A 78 9.26 3.84 -4.90
N ALA A 79 9.25 5.17 -4.90
CA ALA A 79 8.22 5.96 -5.60
C ALA A 79 8.22 5.68 -7.11
N LEU A 80 9.40 5.61 -7.73
CA LEU A 80 9.56 5.33 -9.16
C LEU A 80 9.15 3.90 -9.51
N GLU A 81 9.57 2.92 -8.71
CA GLU A 81 9.22 1.51 -8.89
C GLU A 81 7.72 1.29 -8.72
N PHE A 82 7.11 1.90 -7.70
CA PHE A 82 5.68 1.83 -7.48
C PHE A 82 4.92 2.45 -8.66
N GLN A 83 5.25 3.66 -9.09
CA GLN A 83 4.56 4.28 -10.23
C GLN A 83 4.65 3.39 -11.49
N ARG A 84 5.82 2.86 -11.82
CA ARG A 84 6.01 1.97 -12.97
C ARG A 84 5.19 0.70 -12.85
N PHE A 85 5.14 0.09 -11.67
CA PHE A 85 4.34 -1.10 -11.43
C PHE A 85 2.84 -0.80 -11.58
N PHE A 86 2.37 0.29 -10.98
CA PHE A 86 0.97 0.72 -11.08
C PHE A 86 0.57 1.00 -12.53
N GLN A 87 1.38 1.77 -13.27
CA GLN A 87 1.15 2.05 -14.70
C GLN A 87 1.08 0.79 -15.57
N ARG A 88 1.85 -0.26 -15.23
CA ARG A 88 1.76 -1.55 -15.94
C ARG A 88 0.44 -2.28 -15.68
N LEU A 89 -0.14 -2.11 -14.49
CA LEU A 89 -1.41 -2.73 -14.11
C LEU A 89 -2.62 -1.95 -14.64
N THR A 90 -2.53 -0.62 -14.66
CA THR A 90 -3.65 0.25 -15.04
C THR A 90 -3.61 0.70 -16.50
N GLY A 91 -2.44 0.63 -17.15
CA GLY A 91 -2.24 1.03 -18.55
C GLY A 91 -2.68 2.45 -18.89
N PRO A 92 -2.52 2.91 -20.14
CA PRO A 92 -3.64 3.50 -20.86
C PRO A 92 -4.74 2.47 -21.14
#